data_AF-A0A520E750-F1
#
_entry.id   AF-A0A520E750-F1
#
_cell.length_a   1.000
_cell.length_b   1.000
_cell.length_c   1.000
_cell.angle_alpha   90.00
_cell.angle_beta   90.00
_cell.angle_gamma   90.00
#
_symmetry.space_group_name_H-M   'P 1'
#
loop_
_entity.id
_entity.type
_entity.pdbx_description
1 polymer ?
#
loop_
_entity_poly.entity_id
_entity_poly.type
_entity_poly.pdbx_seq_one_letter_code
_entity_poly.pdbx_strand_id
1 'polypeptide(L)'
;MTNRHKLPFFKQLALTVGLLYLGEETASRKFWSNALDRHSFSSGKNLGESWNMAVAARRRALRTYGLKPSERATRVALQNGGCAICDVPLWQTVAVVDHDHTKAPADEGYVRGILCSACNVGLGMFGDDPERLSAAISYLRNERPDLS
;
A
#
# COMPACT_ATOMS: atom_id res chain seq x y z
N MET A 1 5.51 -8.28 35.39
CA MET A 1 4.43 -7.35 35.80
C MET A 1 4.46 -6.16 34.86
N THR A 2 3.69 -6.23 33.77
CA THR A 2 3.71 -5.26 32.68
C THR A 2 2.85 -4.06 33.04
N ASN A 3 3.49 -2.89 33.08
CA ASN A 3 2.84 -1.62 33.36
C ASN A 3 2.01 -1.18 32.15
N ARG A 4 0.76 -0.83 32.43
CA ARG A 4 -0.30 -0.52 31.47
C ARG A 4 -0.02 0.83 30.80
N HIS A 5 0.45 0.81 29.56
CA HIS A 5 0.26 1.96 28.68
C HIS A 5 -1.22 2.00 28.27
N LYS A 6 -1.96 2.91 28.92
CA LYS A 6 -3.29 3.34 28.53
C LYS A 6 -3.24 3.80 27.08
N LEU A 7 -3.80 2.99 26.17
CA LEU A 7 -4.12 3.43 24.82
C LEU A 7 -5.17 4.55 24.93
N PRO A 8 -4.98 5.73 24.31
CA PRO A 8 -5.98 6.79 24.35
C PRO A 8 -7.29 6.32 23.72
N PHE A 9 -8.39 6.72 24.36
CA PHE A 9 -9.81 6.38 24.15
C PHE A 9 -10.34 6.47 22.70
N PHE A 10 -9.58 7.03 21.76
CA PHE A 10 -9.95 7.13 20.33
C PHE A 10 -9.85 5.81 19.54
N LYS A 11 -9.39 4.71 20.14
CA LYS A 11 -9.14 3.44 19.44
C LYS A 11 -10.27 2.39 19.50
N GLN A 12 -11.47 2.75 19.96
CA GLN A 12 -12.58 1.80 20.09
C GLN A 12 -13.74 1.97 19.11
N LEU A 13 -13.60 2.81 18.08
CA LEU A 13 -14.68 3.06 17.11
C LEU A 13 -14.31 2.69 15.66
N ALA A 14 -13.49 1.66 15.44
CA ALA A 14 -13.12 1.20 14.10
C ALA A 14 -14.17 0.29 13.42
N LEU A 15 -15.25 -0.09 14.11
CA LEU A 15 -16.33 -0.93 13.58
C LEU A 15 -17.65 -0.19 13.32
N THR A 16 -17.75 1.09 13.68
CA THR A 16 -18.92 1.95 13.38
C THR A 16 -18.57 3.22 12.59
N VAL A 17 -17.29 3.56 12.41
CA VAL A 17 -16.84 4.73 11.61
C VAL A 17 -16.54 4.38 10.15
N GLY A 18 -16.88 3.18 9.69
CA GLY A 18 -16.87 2.85 8.25
C GLY A 18 -17.89 3.66 7.42
N LEU A 19 -18.85 4.33 8.07
CA LEU A 19 -19.92 5.10 7.44
C LEU A 19 -19.76 6.63 7.51
N LEU A 20 -18.76 7.15 8.24
CA LEU A 20 -18.53 8.61 8.35
C LEU A 20 -17.41 9.14 7.44
N TYR A 21 -16.65 8.26 6.78
CA TYR A 21 -15.63 8.64 5.79
C TYR A 21 -16.17 8.63 4.34
N LEU A 22 -17.47 8.92 4.16
CA LEU A 22 -18.12 9.09 2.85
C LEU A 22 -18.69 10.50 2.68
N GLY A 23 -17.93 11.53 3.01
CA GLY A 23 -18.40 12.89 2.80
C GLY A 23 -17.41 13.96 3.19
N GLU A 24 -16.39 14.19 2.38
CA GLU A 24 -15.75 15.51 2.24
C GLU A 24 -14.86 15.51 0.99
N GLU A 25 -15.41 16.01 -0.12
CA GLU A 25 -14.74 16.15 -1.42
C GLU A 25 -13.52 17.11 -1.40
N THR A 26 -13.28 17.79 -0.28
CA THR A 26 -12.24 18.82 -0.15
C THR A 26 -10.91 18.29 0.39
N ALA A 27 -10.94 17.34 1.34
CA ALA A 27 -9.73 16.68 1.83
C ALA A 27 -9.06 15.86 0.71
N SER A 28 -9.86 15.24 -0.16
CA SER A 28 -9.38 14.43 -1.28
C SER A 28 -8.58 15.25 -2.33
N ARG A 29 -8.90 16.53 -2.55
CA ARG A 29 -8.19 17.35 -3.55
C ARG A 29 -6.75 17.72 -3.16
N LYS A 30 -6.46 17.94 -1.88
CA LYS A 30 -5.09 18.15 -1.38
C LYS A 30 -4.39 16.84 -0.99
N PHE A 31 -5.14 15.79 -0.66
CA PHE A 31 -4.61 14.48 -0.29
C PHE A 31 -4.12 13.66 -1.50
N TRP A 32 -4.69 13.90 -2.70
CA TRP A 32 -4.26 13.26 -3.95
C TRP A 32 -3.32 14.10 -4.83
N SER A 33 -3.05 15.37 -4.50
CA SER A 33 -2.09 16.18 -5.27
C SER A 33 -0.65 15.69 -5.10
N ASN A 34 -0.27 15.23 -3.90
CA ASN A 34 1.13 14.95 -3.57
C ASN A 34 1.67 13.59 -4.06
N ALA A 35 0.82 12.68 -4.54
CA ALA A 35 1.27 11.36 -5.02
C ALA A 35 1.58 11.33 -6.54
N LEU A 36 1.24 12.39 -7.29
CA LEU A 36 1.56 12.54 -8.72
C LEU A 36 2.72 13.53 -8.98
N ASP A 37 3.14 14.29 -7.96
CA ASP A 37 4.11 15.38 -8.14
C ASP A 37 5.59 14.97 -8.25
N ARG A 38 5.96 13.71 -7.93
CA ARG A 38 7.39 13.32 -8.01
C ARG A 38 7.91 13.09 -9.44
N HIS A 39 7.07 13.17 -10.48
CA HIS A 39 7.48 12.94 -11.87
C HIS A 39 7.04 13.99 -12.89
N SER A 40 6.69 15.22 -12.49
CA SER A 40 6.37 16.27 -13.47
C SER A 40 6.84 17.67 -13.05
N PHE A 41 8.11 17.80 -12.66
CA PHE A 41 8.81 19.09 -12.75
C PHE A 41 9.70 19.13 -13.99
N SER A 42 9.12 18.85 -15.16
CA SER A 42 9.65 19.37 -16.42
C SER A 42 8.54 19.38 -17.46
N SER A 43 8.47 20.48 -18.21
CA SER A 43 7.73 20.60 -19.48
C SER A 43 6.23 20.87 -19.38
N GLY A 44 5.87 22.16 -19.22
CA GLY A 44 4.75 22.88 -19.88
C GLY A 44 3.51 22.15 -20.40
N LYS A 45 3.00 21.11 -19.73
CA LYS A 45 1.74 20.44 -20.10
C LYS A 45 0.59 20.95 -19.24
N ASN A 46 -0.58 21.04 -19.85
CA ASN A 46 -1.81 21.45 -19.18
C ASN A 46 -2.14 20.47 -18.04
N LEU A 47 -2.05 20.93 -16.78
CA LEU A 47 -2.12 20.08 -15.58
C LEU A 47 -3.41 19.22 -15.53
N GLY A 48 -4.53 19.74 -16.05
CA GLY A 48 -5.81 19.03 -16.10
C GLY A 48 -5.83 17.83 -17.06
N GLU A 49 -5.17 17.94 -18.22
CA GLU A 49 -5.09 16.84 -19.20
C GLU A 49 -4.18 15.73 -18.68
N SER A 50 -3.07 16.10 -18.05
CA SER A 50 -2.13 15.16 -17.43
C SER A 50 -2.79 14.36 -16.30
N TRP A 51 -3.61 15.01 -15.46
CA TRP A 51 -4.33 14.35 -14.37
C TRP A 51 -5.35 13.32 -14.88
N ASN A 52 -6.18 13.68 -15.87
CA ASN A 52 -7.15 12.75 -16.46
C ASN A 52 -6.46 11.52 -17.07
N MET A 53 -5.31 11.72 -17.72
CA MET A 53 -4.52 10.62 -18.26
C MET A 53 -3.94 9.71 -17.18
N ALA A 54 -3.40 10.27 -16.10
CA ALA A 54 -2.89 9.50 -14.97
C ALA A 54 -4.00 8.68 -14.31
N VAL A 55 -5.19 9.25 -14.13
CA VAL A 55 -6.37 8.56 -13.59
C VAL A 55 -6.78 7.41 -14.52
N ALA A 56 -6.84 7.64 -15.83
CA ALA A 56 -7.20 6.61 -16.80
C ALA A 56 -6.17 5.47 -16.86
N ALA A 57 -4.87 5.79 -16.86
CA ALA A 57 -3.79 4.82 -16.81
C ALA A 57 -3.85 3.97 -15.53
N ARG A 58 -4.10 4.61 -14.38
CA ARG A 58 -4.29 3.93 -13.11
C ARG A 58 -5.49 2.98 -13.14
N ARG A 59 -6.65 3.42 -13.65
CA ARG A 59 -7.83 2.55 -13.81
C ARG A 59 -7.52 1.35 -14.71
N ARG A 60 -6.78 1.56 -15.80
CA ARG A 60 -6.36 0.48 -16.70
C ARG A 60 -5.46 -0.53 -16.00
N ALA A 61 -4.50 -0.07 -15.20
CA ALA A 61 -3.62 -0.93 -14.42
C ALA A 61 -4.40 -1.73 -13.36
N LEU A 62 -5.37 -1.12 -12.66
CA LEU A 62 -6.16 -1.86 -11.66
C LEU A 62 -6.93 -3.04 -12.25
N ARG A 63 -7.35 -2.95 -13.51
CA ARG A 63 -8.02 -4.05 -14.22
C ARG A 63 -7.15 -5.29 -14.36
N THR A 64 -5.81 -5.18 -14.44
CA THR A 64 -4.94 -6.37 -14.52
C THR A 64 -4.99 -7.17 -13.23
N TYR A 65 -5.34 -6.52 -12.11
CA TYR A 65 -5.46 -7.15 -10.80
C TYR A 65 -6.91 -7.48 -10.43
N GLY A 66 -7.86 -7.34 -11.36
CA GLY A 66 -9.29 -7.54 -11.07
C GLY A 66 -9.89 -6.49 -10.11
N LEU A 67 -9.20 -5.38 -9.85
CA LEU A 67 -9.62 -4.38 -8.86
C LEU A 67 -10.37 -3.20 -9.47
N LYS A 68 -11.43 -2.78 -8.78
CA LYS A 68 -12.06 -1.46 -8.93
C LYS A 68 -11.27 -0.41 -8.14
N PRO A 69 -11.33 0.88 -8.56
CA PRO A 69 -10.73 1.97 -7.79
C PRO A 69 -11.22 2.05 -6.33
N SER A 70 -12.50 1.75 -6.08
CA SER A 70 -13.09 1.72 -4.74
C SER A 70 -12.50 0.62 -3.87
N GLU A 71 -12.33 -0.59 -4.39
CA GLU A 71 -11.74 -1.73 -3.66
C GLU A 71 -10.29 -1.45 -3.25
N ARG A 72 -9.52 -0.82 -4.15
CA ARG A 72 -8.18 -0.35 -3.78
C ARG A 72 -8.25 0.70 -2.67
N ALA A 73 -9.16 1.67 -2.76
CA ALA A 73 -9.29 2.70 -1.72
C ALA A 73 -9.66 2.08 -0.37
N THR A 74 -10.57 1.11 -0.35
CA THR A 74 -10.92 0.34 0.86
C THR A 74 -9.70 -0.35 1.45
N ARG A 75 -8.85 -0.99 0.65
CA ARG A 75 -7.60 -1.62 1.14
C ARG A 75 -6.65 -0.60 1.76
N VAL A 76 -6.47 0.56 1.12
CA VAL A 76 -5.66 1.66 1.68
C VAL A 76 -6.25 2.13 3.02
N ALA A 77 -7.57 2.26 3.13
CA ALA A 77 -8.23 2.65 4.37
C ALA A 77 -8.07 1.60 5.48
N LEU A 78 -8.21 0.31 5.16
CA LEU A 78 -7.97 -0.79 6.10
C LEU A 78 -6.53 -0.84 6.60
N GLN A 79 -5.57 -0.39 5.77
CA GLN A 79 -4.16 -0.21 6.14
C GLN A 79 -3.86 1.13 6.81
N ASN A 80 -4.89 1.89 7.22
CA ASN A 80 -4.74 3.22 7.83
C ASN A 80 -3.91 4.21 6.99
N GLY A 81 -3.98 4.08 5.65
CA GLY A 81 -3.23 4.91 4.71
C GLY A 81 -1.75 4.54 4.56
N GLY A 82 -1.25 3.53 5.27
CA GLY A 82 0.14 3.09 5.27
C GLY A 82 0.43 1.87 4.38
N CYS A 83 1.70 1.63 4.10
CA CYS A 83 2.18 0.37 3.51
C CYS A 83 1.85 -0.80 4.44
N ALA A 84 1.33 -1.91 3.90
CA ALA A 84 0.97 -3.07 4.72
C ALA A 84 2.15 -3.76 5.43
N ILE A 85 3.40 -3.41 5.08
CA ILE A 85 4.62 -4.02 5.65
C ILE A 85 5.35 -3.06 6.59
N CYS A 86 5.59 -1.83 6.17
CA CYS A 86 6.44 -0.88 6.91
C CYS A 86 5.70 0.37 7.41
N ASP A 87 4.38 0.42 7.24
CA ASP A 87 3.50 1.52 7.66
C ASP A 87 3.81 2.90 7.07
N VAL A 88 4.81 3.02 6.18
CA VAL A 88 5.14 4.30 5.53
C VAL A 88 3.89 4.85 4.83
N PRO A 89 3.55 6.14 5.00
CA PRO A 89 2.35 6.69 4.41
C PRO A 89 2.37 6.56 2.87
N LEU A 90 1.32 5.95 2.30
CA LEU A 90 1.27 5.63 0.87
C LEU A 90 1.18 6.86 -0.04
N TRP A 91 0.85 8.03 0.52
CA TRP A 91 0.88 9.30 -0.19
C TRP A 91 2.28 9.92 -0.30
N GLN A 92 3.27 9.42 0.46
CA GLN A 92 4.68 9.84 0.39
C GLN A 92 5.52 8.98 -0.55
N THR A 93 4.93 7.94 -1.15
CA THR A 93 5.63 6.92 -1.94
C THR A 93 4.80 6.45 -3.12
N VAL A 94 5.40 5.65 -4.00
CA VAL A 94 4.67 4.97 -5.06
C VAL A 94 3.94 3.77 -4.46
N ALA A 95 2.61 3.86 -4.43
CA ALA A 95 1.74 2.84 -3.84
C ALA A 95 1.34 1.78 -4.89
N VAL A 96 1.86 0.57 -4.71
CA VAL A 96 1.77 -0.57 -5.64
C VAL A 96 0.80 -1.62 -5.10
N VAL A 97 0.08 -2.31 -5.99
CA VAL A 97 -0.78 -3.45 -5.62
C VAL A 97 0.10 -4.70 -5.54
N ASP A 98 0.20 -5.27 -4.35
CA ASP A 98 0.89 -6.53 -4.11
C ASP A 98 -0.08 -7.70 -4.25
N HIS A 99 0.37 -8.75 -4.94
CA HIS A 99 -0.46 -9.90 -5.27
C HIS A 99 0.33 -11.22 -5.23
N ASP A 100 -0.40 -12.31 -5.03
CA ASP A 100 0.12 -13.66 -5.02
C ASP A 100 0.27 -14.18 -6.47
N HIS A 101 1.51 -14.49 -6.85
CA HIS A 101 1.83 -15.01 -8.18
C HIS A 101 1.36 -16.45 -8.43
N THR A 102 0.87 -17.15 -7.41
CA THR A 102 0.34 -18.52 -7.53
C THR A 102 -1.17 -18.58 -7.82
N LYS A 103 -1.85 -17.42 -7.76
CA LYS A 103 -3.32 -17.32 -7.86
C LYS A 103 -3.75 -16.52 -9.08
N ALA A 104 -4.97 -16.76 -9.56
CA ALA A 104 -5.57 -15.95 -10.61
C ALA A 104 -6.27 -14.70 -10.03
N PRO A 105 -6.47 -13.63 -10.83
CA PRO A 105 -7.08 -12.39 -10.34
C PRO A 105 -8.46 -12.51 -9.69
N ALA A 106 -9.22 -13.57 -10.00
CA ALA A 106 -10.54 -13.83 -9.44
C ALA A 106 -10.50 -14.59 -8.10
N ASP A 107 -9.34 -15.13 -7.72
CA ASP A 107 -9.22 -16.02 -6.57
C ASP A 107 -9.08 -15.23 -5.25
N GLU A 108 -9.59 -15.83 -4.18
CA GLU A 108 -9.44 -15.26 -2.85
C GLU A 108 -7.97 -15.21 -2.43
N GLY A 109 -7.56 -14.05 -1.92
CA GLY A 109 -6.17 -13.80 -1.52
C GLY A 109 -5.21 -13.59 -2.69
N TYR A 110 -5.69 -13.43 -3.93
CA TYR A 110 -4.85 -12.96 -5.04
C TYR A 110 -4.24 -11.59 -4.72
N VAL A 111 -5.04 -10.59 -4.34
CA VAL A 111 -4.49 -9.30 -3.87
C VAL A 111 -4.21 -9.39 -2.36
N ARG A 112 -2.93 -9.32 -2.01
CA ARG A 112 -2.45 -9.35 -0.62
C ARG A 112 -2.61 -7.99 0.06
N GLY A 113 -2.27 -6.90 -0.63
CA GLY A 113 -2.35 -5.55 -0.05
C GLY A 113 -1.82 -4.44 -0.96
N ILE A 114 -1.68 -3.24 -0.39
CA ILE A 114 -1.04 -2.09 -1.04
C ILE A 114 0.30 -1.82 -0.35
N LEU A 115 1.39 -1.86 -1.09
CA LEU A 115 2.73 -1.67 -0.57
C LEU A 115 3.36 -0.38 -1.10
N CYS A 116 4.37 0.13 -0.40
CA CYS A 116 5.30 1.05 -1.01
C CYS A 116 6.19 0.30 -2.01
N SER A 117 6.71 1.00 -3.01
CA SER A 117 7.55 0.38 -4.05
C SER A 117 8.77 -0.35 -3.49
N ALA A 118 9.40 0.20 -2.45
CA ALA A 118 10.57 -0.40 -1.81
C ALA A 118 10.25 -1.78 -1.19
N CYS A 119 9.16 -1.89 -0.43
CA CYS A 119 8.74 -3.16 0.15
C CYS A 119 8.33 -4.17 -0.93
N ASN A 120 7.59 -3.73 -1.96
CA ASN A 120 7.19 -4.61 -3.05
C ASN A 120 8.40 -5.18 -3.80
N VAL A 121 9.40 -4.34 -4.11
CA VAL A 121 10.65 -4.79 -4.73
C VAL A 121 11.41 -5.72 -3.79
N GLY A 122 11.46 -5.38 -2.49
CA GLY A 122 12.09 -6.22 -1.48
C GLY A 122 11.53 -7.64 -1.46
N LEU A 123 10.20 -7.81 -1.45
CA LEU A 123 9.57 -9.14 -1.54
C LEU A 123 9.97 -9.88 -2.82
N GLY A 124 9.93 -9.20 -3.97
CA GLY A 124 10.32 -9.79 -5.25
C GLY A 124 11.80 -10.21 -5.31
N MET A 125 12.69 -9.50 -4.62
CA MET A 125 14.12 -9.88 -4.53
C MET A 125 14.33 -11.17 -3.75
N PHE A 126 13.43 -11.49 -2.83
CA PHE A 126 13.38 -12.80 -2.16
C PHE A 126 12.51 -13.82 -2.91
N GLY A 127 11.97 -13.46 -4.08
CA GLY A 127 11.14 -14.34 -4.90
C GLY A 127 9.77 -14.63 -4.30
N ASP A 128 9.25 -13.73 -3.45
CA ASP A 128 8.01 -13.92 -2.69
C ASP A 128 8.01 -15.20 -1.82
N ASP A 129 9.18 -15.71 -1.47
CA ASP A 129 9.36 -16.97 -0.75
C ASP A 129 9.54 -16.73 0.76
N PRO A 130 8.59 -17.18 1.60
CA PRO A 130 8.67 -17.04 3.06
C PRO A 130 9.91 -17.71 3.68
N GLU A 131 10.42 -18.79 3.09
CA GLU A 131 11.60 -19.50 3.61
C GLU A 131 12.86 -18.66 3.39
N ARG A 132 12.98 -18.01 2.23
CA ARG A 132 14.09 -17.07 1.94
C ARG A 132 14.03 -15.84 2.83
N LEU A 133 12.84 -15.31 3.10
CA LEU A 133 12.65 -14.18 4.01
C LEU A 133 13.02 -14.58 5.45
N SER A 134 12.61 -15.76 5.91
CA SER A 134 12.97 -16.29 7.23
C SER A 134 14.47 -16.49 7.37
N ALA A 135 15.11 -17.04 6.34
CA ALA A 135 16.57 -17.13 6.24
C ALA A 135 17.28 -15.77 6.32
N ALA A 136 16.72 -14.73 5.69
CA ALA A 136 17.26 -13.37 5.76
C ALA A 136 17.14 -12.79 7.18
N ILE A 137 16.05 -13.05 7.89
CA ILE A 137 15.88 -12.67 9.30
C ILE A 137 16.95 -13.35 10.17
N SER A 138 17.14 -14.67 10.03
CA SER A 138 18.16 -15.40 10.77
C SER A 138 19.57 -14.90 10.46
N TYR A 139 19.87 -14.55 9.20
CA TYR A 139 21.14 -13.95 8.81
C TYR A 139 21.38 -12.61 9.52
N LEU A 140 20.39 -11.70 9.53
CA LEU A 140 20.50 -10.41 10.21
C LEU A 140 20.70 -10.52 11.72
N ARG A 141 20.17 -11.59 12.33
CA ARG A 141 20.31 -11.86 13.76
C ARG A 141 21.58 -12.62 14.14
N ASN A 142 22.42 -12.99 13.17
CA ASN A 142 23.55 -13.90 13.36
C ASN A 142 23.11 -15.26 13.96
N GLU A 143 21.91 -15.73 13.61
CA GLU A 143 21.32 -16.99 14.08
C GLU A 143 21.49 -18.12 13.05
N ARG A 144 22.23 -17.89 11.95
CA ARG A 144 22.49 -18.95 10.98
C ARG A 144 23.49 -19.94 11.56
N PRO A 145 23.11 -21.22 11.73
CA PRO A 145 24.08 -22.24 12.05
C PRO A 145 25.10 -22.30 10.88
N ASP A 146 26.37 -22.12 11.21
CA ASP A 146 27.56 -22.49 10.41
C ASP A 146 27.70 -21.92 8.99
N LEU A 147 27.97 -20.61 8.90
CA LEU A 147 28.77 -20.03 7.79
C LEU A 147 30.25 -19.87 8.16
N SER A 148 30.72 -20.55 9.21
CA SER A 148 32.13 -20.59 9.64
C SER A 148 32.94 -21.61 8.84
#